data_AF-A0A6G0VNL9-F1
#
_entry.id   AF-A0A6G0VNL9-F1
#
_cell.length_a   1.000
_cell.length_b   1.000
_cell.length_c   1.000
_cell.angle_alpha   90.00
_cell.angle_beta   90.00
_cell.angle_gamma   90.00
#
_symmetry.space_group_name_H-M   'P 1'
#
loop_
_entity.id
_entity.type
_entity.pdbx_description
1 polymer ?
#
loop_
_entity_poly.entity_id
_entity_poly.type
_entity_poly.pdbx_seq_one_letter_code
_entity_poly.pdbx_strand_id
1 'polypeptide(L)'
;MDKLMVKKYIEDDNKEKSLFEIPSRVLVVGASGCGKTTLLYNMIISYWIPYKNLYIFTKNIDQPVYKKLKKIFNGISSINIHFSDDDIISVDDCEPNSVVVIDDFLLENQ
;
A
#
# COMPACT_ATOMS: atom_id res chain seq x y z
N MET A 1 -5.89 -12.93 3.10
CA MET A 1 -7.21 -12.37 2.75
C MET A 1 -7.40 -12.46 1.24
N ASP A 2 -8.59 -12.85 0.79
CA ASP A 2 -8.96 -12.88 -0.64
C ASP A 2 -9.75 -11.62 -1.05
N LYS A 3 -10.02 -11.47 -2.35
CA LYS A 3 -10.71 -10.29 -2.91
C LYS A 3 -12.09 -10.05 -2.29
N LEU A 4 -12.88 -11.10 -2.03
CA LEU A 4 -14.23 -10.97 -1.50
C LEU A 4 -14.20 -10.45 -0.06
N MET A 5 -13.27 -10.98 0.75
CA MET A 5 -13.04 -10.54 2.12
C MET A 5 -12.57 -9.08 2.18
N VAL A 6 -11.66 -8.68 1.29
CA VAL A 6 -11.18 -7.29 1.20
C VAL A 6 -12.34 -6.36 0.84
N LYS A 7 -13.12 -6.70 -0.20
CA LYS A 7 -14.28 -5.90 -0.61
C LYS A 7 -15.29 -5.73 0.53
N LYS A 8 -15.65 -6.82 1.22
CA LYS A 8 -16.56 -6.78 2.36
C LYS A 8 -16.04 -5.91 3.50
N TYR A 9 -14.74 -5.97 3.80
CA TYR A 9 -14.13 -5.15 4.86
C TYR A 9 -14.16 -3.65 4.51
N ILE A 10 -13.89 -3.30 3.26
CA ILE A 10 -13.91 -1.89 2.80
C ILE A 10 -15.33 -1.29 2.87
N GLU A 11 -16.34 -2.12 2.57
CA GLU A 11 -17.75 -1.78 2.60
C GLU A 11 -18.37 -1.83 4.00
N ASP A 12 -17.65 -2.35 5.01
CA ASP A 12 -18.10 -2.35 6.40
C ASP A 12 -17.90 -0.96 7.01
N ASP A 13 -18.95 -0.43 7.65
CA ASP A 13 -18.93 0.87 8.32
C ASP A 13 -18.24 0.80 9.70
N ASN A 14 -18.06 -0.40 10.27
CA ASN A 14 -17.32 -0.60 11.53
C ASN A 14 -15.81 -0.68 11.29
N LYS A 15 -15.22 0.40 10.78
CA LYS A 15 -13.77 0.45 10.55
C LYS A 15 -13.03 0.54 11.87
N GLU A 16 -12.10 -0.39 12.09
CA GLU A 16 -11.18 -0.32 13.21
C GLU A 16 -10.33 0.96 13.13
N LYS A 17 -9.92 1.47 14.29
CA LYS A 17 -9.02 2.62 14.39
C LYS A 17 -7.70 2.26 13.71
N SER A 18 -7.14 3.22 12.96
CA SER A 18 -5.87 3.00 12.27
C SER A 18 -4.78 2.53 13.24
N LEU A 19 -3.88 1.66 12.75
CA LEU A 19 -2.71 1.18 13.47
C LEU A 19 -1.80 2.31 13.99
N PHE A 20 -1.83 3.47 13.32
CA PHE A 20 -1.05 4.65 13.70
C PHE A 20 -1.96 5.87 13.83
N GLU A 21 -1.49 6.88 14.57
CA GLU A 21 -2.05 8.22 14.42
C GLU A 21 -1.74 8.75 13.01
N ILE A 22 -2.75 9.31 12.35
CA ILE A 22 -2.66 9.80 10.97
C ILE A 22 -2.80 11.34 10.96
N PRO A 23 -1.98 12.06 10.18
CA PRO A 23 -0.97 11.56 9.24
C PRO A 23 0.33 11.11 9.93
N SER A 24 0.97 10.06 9.42
CA SER A 24 2.27 9.57 9.92
C SER A 24 3.19 9.11 8.80
N ARG A 25 4.49 9.14 9.07
CA ARG A 25 5.55 8.55 8.25
C ARG A 25 6.14 7.37 9.01
N VAL A 26 6.13 6.20 8.38
CA VAL A 26 6.56 4.94 9.01
C VAL A 26 7.72 4.35 8.23
N LEU A 27 8.78 3.95 8.93
CA LEU A 27 9.93 3.28 8.36
C LEU A 27 9.98 1.83 8.86
N VAL A 28 9.96 0.87 7.93
CA VAL A 28 10.08 -0.56 8.23
C VAL A 28 11.51 -1.01 7.92
N VAL A 29 12.31 -1.30 8.95
CA VAL A 29 13.72 -1.71 8.81
C VAL A 29 13.96 -3.15 9.22
N GLY A 30 14.94 -3.79 8.58
CA GLY A 30 15.37 -5.15 8.89
C GLY A 30 16.18 -5.78 7.76
N ALA A 31 16.87 -6.88 8.05
CA ALA A 31 17.71 -7.59 7.09
C ALA A 31 16.93 -8.02 5.82
N SER A 32 17.63 -8.28 4.72
CA SER A 32 16.99 -8.85 3.53
C SER A 32 16.31 -10.19 3.87
N GLY A 33 15.12 -10.43 3.30
CA GLY A 33 14.34 -11.64 3.58
C GLY A 33 13.62 -11.69 4.93
N CYS A 34 13.72 -10.67 5.80
CA CYS A 34 13.04 -10.69 7.11
C CYS A 34 11.51 -10.46 7.06
N GLY A 35 10.93 -10.29 5.87
CA GLY A 35 9.48 -10.15 5.69
C GLY A 35 8.94 -8.72 5.63
N LYS A 36 9.78 -7.70 5.41
CA LYS A 36 9.34 -6.29 5.29
C LYS A 36 8.21 -6.10 4.26
N THR A 37 8.43 -6.55 3.03
CA THR A 37 7.43 -6.47 1.94
C THR A 37 6.18 -7.28 2.25
N THR A 38 6.31 -8.40 2.97
CA THR A 38 5.16 -9.20 3.43
C THR A 38 4.35 -8.48 4.50
N LEU A 39 5.02 -7.82 5.46
CA LEU A 39 4.37 -7.00 6.47
C LEU A 39 3.61 -5.84 5.82
N LEU A 40 4.28 -5.10 4.93
CA LEU A 40 3.69 -4.03 4.14
C LEU A 40 2.45 -4.51 3.37
N TYR A 41 2.56 -5.62 2.66
CA TYR A 41 1.43 -6.24 1.95
C TYR A 41 0.26 -6.52 2.91
N ASN A 42 0.52 -7.11 4.08
CA ASN A 42 -0.52 -7.43 5.06
C ASN A 42 -1.17 -6.16 5.62
N MET A 43 -0.42 -5.09 5.90
CA MET A 43 -0.97 -3.81 6.33
C MET A 43 -1.98 -3.25 5.32
N ILE A 44 -1.67 -3.38 4.03
CA ILE A 44 -2.54 -2.92 2.94
C ILE A 44 -3.79 -3.78 2.82
N ILE A 45 -3.64 -5.12 2.74
CA ILE A 45 -4.76 -6.03 2.47
C ILE A 45 -5.69 -6.24 3.67
N SER A 46 -5.18 -6.08 4.89
CA SER A 46 -5.97 -6.15 6.12
C SER A 46 -6.54 -4.80 6.53
N TYR A 47 -6.29 -3.75 5.74
CA TYR A 47 -6.85 -2.41 5.96
C TYR A 47 -6.54 -1.83 7.35
N TRP A 48 -5.41 -2.23 7.96
CA TRP A 48 -4.96 -1.71 9.26
C TRP A 48 -4.70 -0.20 9.24
N ILE A 49 -4.57 0.37 8.05
CA ILE A 49 -4.60 1.80 7.80
C ILE A 49 -5.78 2.05 6.86
N PRO A 50 -6.79 2.84 7.26
CA PRO A 50 -7.87 3.22 6.37
C PRO A 50 -7.36 4.18 5.29
N TYR A 51 -7.64 3.87 4.01
CA TYR A 51 -7.32 4.76 2.88
C TYR A 51 -8.39 4.69 1.80
N LYS A 52 -8.38 5.67 0.90
CA LYS A 52 -9.13 5.67 -0.37
C LYS A 52 -8.21 5.50 -1.57
N ASN A 53 -6.99 6.01 -1.48
CA ASN A 53 -6.00 5.88 -2.55
C ASN A 53 -4.75 5.16 -2.03
N LEU A 54 -4.21 4.28 -2.87
CA LEU A 54 -3.00 3.53 -2.60
C LEU A 54 -1.99 3.80 -3.71
N TYR A 55 -0.88 4.42 -3.35
CA TYR A 55 0.25 4.67 -4.25
C TYR A 55 1.38 3.70 -3.89
N ILE A 56 1.88 2.96 -4.87
CA ILE A 56 3.00 2.03 -4.71
C ILE A 56 4.09 2.40 -5.71
N PHE A 57 5.19 2.91 -5.18
CA PHE A 57 6.43 3.19 -5.89
C PHE A 57 7.42 2.06 -5.62
N THR A 58 7.73 1.27 -6.64
CA THR A 58 8.71 0.18 -6.54
C THR A 58 9.34 -0.13 -7.88
N LYS A 59 10.66 -0.30 -7.93
CA LYS A 59 11.37 -0.79 -9.13
C LYS A 59 11.03 -2.23 -9.47
N ASN A 60 10.41 -2.95 -8.53
CA ASN A 60 10.17 -4.38 -8.60
C ASN A 60 8.67 -4.72 -8.74
N ILE A 61 7.95 -3.97 -9.58
CA ILE A 61 6.49 -4.12 -9.78
C ILE A 61 6.07 -5.53 -10.21
N ASP A 62 7.00 -6.28 -10.81
CA ASP A 62 6.82 -7.65 -11.27
C ASP A 62 6.92 -8.71 -10.17
N GLN A 63 7.32 -8.33 -8.95
CA GLN A 63 7.37 -9.27 -7.84
C GLN A 63 5.99 -9.89 -7.57
N PRO A 64 5.92 -11.18 -7.19
CA PRO A 64 4.66 -11.90 -7.00
C PRO A 64 3.68 -11.22 -6.04
N VAL A 65 4.20 -10.51 -5.03
CA VAL A 65 3.40 -9.81 -4.01
C VAL A 65 2.58 -8.67 -4.64
N TYR A 66 3.18 -7.86 -5.52
CA TYR A 66 2.51 -6.75 -6.19
C TYR A 66 1.55 -7.23 -7.27
N LYS A 67 1.89 -8.31 -8.00
CA LYS A 67 0.96 -8.99 -8.91
C LYS A 67 -0.29 -9.50 -8.18
N LYS A 68 -0.11 -10.08 -7.01
CA LYS A 68 -1.21 -10.54 -6.15
C LYS A 68 -2.05 -9.36 -5.67
N LEU A 69 -1.42 -8.26 -5.26
CA LEU A 69 -2.09 -7.05 -4.82
C LEU A 69 -2.94 -6.43 -5.93
N LYS A 70 -2.39 -6.27 -7.14
CA LYS A 70 -3.14 -5.86 -8.35
C LYS A 70 -4.36 -6.74 -8.57
N LYS A 71 -4.21 -8.06 -8.49
CA LYS A 71 -5.31 -9.01 -8.69
C LYS A 71 -6.41 -8.89 -7.63
N ILE A 72 -6.05 -8.67 -6.37
CA ILE A 72 -7.00 -8.52 -5.26
C ILE A 72 -7.86 -7.28 -5.46
N PHE A 73 -7.25 -6.16 -5.78
CA PHE A 73 -7.96 -4.90 -5.89
C PHE A 73 -8.58 -4.63 -7.26
N ASN A 74 -8.21 -5.39 -8.30
CA ASN A 74 -8.84 -5.29 -9.61
C ASN A 74 -10.36 -5.43 -9.48
N GLY A 75 -11.13 -4.41 -9.86
CA GLY A 75 -12.60 -4.40 -9.77
C GLY A 75 -13.17 -4.02 -8.40
N ILE A 76 -12.37 -3.47 -7.49
CA ILE A 76 -12.84 -2.77 -6.29
C ILE A 76 -12.86 -1.27 -6.61
N SER A 77 -14.03 -0.74 -6.98
CA SER A 77 -14.17 0.65 -7.44
C SER A 77 -14.09 1.70 -6.33
N SER A 78 -14.15 1.30 -5.06
CA SER A 78 -14.07 2.20 -3.90
C SER A 78 -12.64 2.62 -3.56
N ILE A 79 -11.62 1.99 -4.16
CA ILE A 79 -10.20 2.27 -3.92
C ILE A 79 -9.53 2.63 -5.23
N ASN A 80 -8.80 3.74 -5.22
CA ASN A 80 -7.93 4.14 -6.32
C ASN A 80 -6.53 3.57 -6.09
N ILE A 81 -5.95 2.92 -7.10
CA ILE A 81 -4.61 2.32 -6.98
C ILE A 81 -3.71 2.81 -8.10
N HIS A 82 -2.56 3.31 -7.69
CA HIS A 82 -1.53 3.85 -8.55
C HIS A 82 -0.26 3.04 -8.32
N PHE A 83 0.23 2.40 -9.36
CA PHE A 83 1.55 1.77 -9.35
C PHE A 83 2.48 2.55 -10.26
N SER A 84 3.70 2.80 -9.79
CA SER A 84 4.77 3.41 -10.58
C SER A 84 6.09 2.69 -10.30
N ASP A 85 6.78 2.31 -11.37
CA ASP A 85 8.19 1.91 -11.38
C ASP A 85 9.13 3.05 -11.81
N ASP A 86 8.54 4.16 -12.28
CA ASP A 86 9.20 5.43 -12.57
C ASP A 86 9.35 6.30 -11.30
N ASP A 87 9.77 7.55 -11.49
CA ASP A 87 10.12 8.47 -10.41
C ASP A 87 9.00 8.65 -9.36
N ILE A 88 9.45 8.81 -8.11
CA ILE A 88 8.57 9.11 -6.97
C ILE A 88 8.06 10.55 -7.12
N ILE A 89 6.75 10.73 -7.18
CA ILE A 89 6.12 12.06 -7.13
C ILE A 89 6.12 12.60 -5.69
N SER A 90 5.95 13.92 -5.52
CA SER A 90 5.81 14.48 -4.18
C SER A 90 4.58 13.89 -3.48
N VAL A 91 4.69 13.63 -2.17
CA VAL A 91 3.54 13.23 -1.35
C VAL A 91 2.47 14.32 -1.33
N ASP A 92 2.86 15.58 -1.53
CA ASP A 92 1.94 16.72 -1.64
C ASP A 92 1.09 16.69 -2.93
N ASP A 93 1.54 15.94 -3.95
CA ASP A 93 0.82 15.74 -5.21
C ASP A 93 -0.14 14.53 -5.14
N CYS A 94 -0.13 13.77 -4.04
CA CYS A 94 -1.05 12.66 -3.82
C CYS A 94 -2.41 13.15 -3.31
N GLU A 95 -3.47 12.43 -3.66
CA GLU A 95 -4.82 12.69 -3.17
C GLU A 95 -4.91 12.58 -1.63
N PRO A 96 -5.87 13.24 -0.96
CA PRO A 96 -6.07 13.07 0.48
C PRO A 96 -6.55 11.65 0.83
N ASN A 97 -6.36 11.23 2.09
CA ASN A 97 -6.67 9.87 2.57
C ASN A 97 -5.93 8.78 1.79
N SER A 98 -4.63 8.99 1.58
CA SER A 98 -3.77 8.09 0.83
C SER A 98 -2.80 7.32 1.72
N VAL A 99 -2.55 6.07 1.36
CA VAL A 99 -1.35 5.35 1.79
C VAL A 99 -0.35 5.40 0.63
N VAL A 100 0.83 5.92 0.92
CA VAL A 100 1.95 6.01 -0.02
C VAL A 100 3.02 5.03 0.41
N VAL A 101 3.36 4.11 -0.48
CA VAL A 101 4.33 3.06 -0.28
C VAL A 101 5.51 3.31 -1.19
N ILE A 102 6.69 3.38 -0.58
CA ILE A 102 7.97 3.42 -1.29
C ILE A 102 8.72 2.17 -0.87
N ASP A 103 8.83 1.18 -1.77
CA ASP A 103 9.48 -0.10 -1.50
C ASP A 103 10.65 -0.34 -2.44
N ASP A 104 11.81 -0.59 -1.83
CA ASP A 104 13.07 -0.90 -2.53
C ASP A 104 13.42 0.13 -3.62
N PHE A 105 13.23 1.41 -3.28
CA PHE A 105 13.60 2.54 -4.13
C PHE A 105 14.95 3.08 -3.67
N LEU A 106 16.00 2.72 -4.41
CA LEU A 106 17.29 3.38 -4.30
C LEU A 106 17.18 4.70 -5.08
N LEU A 107 17.21 5.82 -4.38
CA LEU A 107 17.42 7.11 -5.03
C LEU A 107 18.86 7.11 -5.53
N GLU A 108 19.06 7.17 -6.85
CA GLU A 108 20.41 7.08 -7.43
C GLU A 108 21.31 8.25 -7.03
N ASN A 109 20.80 9.33 -6.44
CA ASN A 109 21.59 10.39 -5.83
C ASN A 109 20.80 11.06 -4.68
N GLN A 110 21.37 11.08 -3.48
CA GLN A 110 21.00 12.00 -2.39
C GLN A 110 22.09 13.07 -2.24
#